data_AF-A0A3D2BA99-F1
#
_entry.id   AF-A0A3D2BA99-F1
#
_cell.length_a   1.000
_cell.length_b   1.000
_cell.length_c   1.000
_cell.angle_alpha   90.00
_cell.angle_beta   90.00
_cell.angle_gamma   90.00
#
_symmetry.space_group_name_H-M   'P 1'
#
loop_
_entity.id
_entity.type
_entity.pdbx_description
1 polymer ?
#
loop_
_entity_poly.entity_id
_entity_poly.type
_entity_poly.pdbx_seq_one_letter_code
_entity_poly.pdbx_strand_id
1 'polypeptide(L)'
;MVEDTAHTINKKVGWLLHGQEAILVPDFNTKCQCQILGEGIGFLPEHMAREAVEAGLLVTRRINNPRQDSRMLLATQHAATGLVTRWIKQQFAPDGVLTGIYSDLLWRD
;
A
#
# COMPACT_ATOMS: atom_id res chain seq x y z
N MET A 1 8.90 -24.71 -3.01
CA MET A 1 9.72 -23.50 -3.21
C MET A 1 8.77 -22.42 -3.68
N VAL A 2 8.71 -21.26 -3.02
CA VAL A 2 7.90 -20.12 -3.50
C VAL A 2 8.88 -19.18 -4.20
N GLU A 3 8.75 -19.05 -5.51
CA GLU A 3 9.62 -18.23 -6.35
C GLU A 3 8.97 -16.86 -6.59
N ASP A 4 9.77 -15.78 -6.55
CA ASP A 4 9.24 -14.42 -6.69
C ASP A 4 8.92 -14.10 -8.16
N THR A 5 7.63 -14.15 -8.49
CA THR A 5 7.13 -13.87 -9.85
C THR A 5 7.23 -12.38 -10.22
N ALA A 6 7.59 -11.48 -9.29
CA ALA A 6 7.84 -10.07 -9.60
C ALA A 6 8.98 -9.87 -10.61
N HIS A 7 9.90 -10.84 -10.73
CA HIS A 7 10.99 -10.82 -11.70
C HIS A 7 10.56 -11.20 -13.13
N THR A 8 9.46 -11.94 -13.29
CA THR A 8 9.01 -12.48 -14.58
C THR A 8 7.71 -11.84 -15.11
N ILE A 9 6.95 -11.16 -14.25
CA ILE A 9 5.75 -10.42 -14.65
C ILE A 9 6.13 -9.18 -15.48
N ASN A 10 5.44 -9.00 -16.61
CA ASN A 10 5.49 -7.76 -17.37
C ASN A 10 5.10 -6.58 -16.48
N LYS A 11 6.05 -5.68 -16.24
CA LYS A 11 5.83 -4.48 -15.42
C LYS A 11 4.76 -3.63 -16.09
N LYS A 12 3.59 -3.52 -15.47
CA LYS A 12 2.57 -2.55 -15.90
C LYS A 12 3.09 -1.16 -15.61
N VAL A 13 3.42 -0.41 -16.65
CA VAL A 13 3.75 1.03 -16.54
C VAL A 13 2.43 1.79 -16.42
N GLY A 14 1.78 1.67 -15.27
CA GLY A 14 0.60 2.46 -14.96
C GLY A 14 1.01 3.89 -14.59
N TRP A 15 0.28 4.89 -15.08
CA TRP A 15 0.29 6.27 -14.56
C TRP A 15 1.57 7.09 -14.78
N LEU A 16 2.52 6.61 -15.58
CA LEU A 16 3.62 7.46 -16.05
C LEU A 16 3.09 8.35 -17.18
N LEU A 17 3.02 9.66 -16.94
CA LEU A 17 2.67 10.61 -17.99
C LEU A 17 3.82 10.69 -18.99
N HIS A 18 3.48 10.73 -20.28
CA HIS A 18 4.48 10.79 -21.33
C HIS A 18 5.32 12.06 -21.19
N GLY A 19 6.64 11.93 -21.25
CA GLY A 19 7.58 13.05 -21.13
C GLY A 19 7.97 13.45 -19.70
N GLN A 20 7.51 12.74 -18.66
CA GLN A 20 7.99 12.95 -17.30
C GLN A 20 9.17 12.01 -16.97
N GLU A 21 10.25 12.58 -16.44
CA GLU A 21 11.35 11.81 -15.87
C GLU A 21 10.88 11.08 -14.60
N ALA A 22 11.26 9.81 -14.46
CA ALA A 22 10.85 8.97 -13.35
C ALA A 22 12.04 8.67 -12.44
N ILE A 23 11.86 8.88 -11.14
CA ILE A 23 12.80 8.42 -10.12
C ILE A 23 12.30 7.07 -9.59
N LEU A 24 13.14 6.04 -9.70
CA LEU A 24 12.86 4.72 -9.15
C LEU A 24 13.54 4.59 -7.77
N VAL A 25 12.76 4.21 -6.77
CA VAL A 25 13.20 4.03 -5.38
C VAL A 25 12.86 2.63 -4.88
N PRO A 26 13.60 2.07 -3.91
CA PRO A 26 13.43 0.68 -3.48
C PRO A 26 12.14 0.42 -2.69
N ASP A 27 11.60 1.43 -1.99
CA ASP A 27 10.44 1.28 -1.11
C ASP A 27 9.68 2.61 -0.89
N PHE A 28 8.54 2.53 -0.20
CA PHE A 28 7.69 3.69 0.09
C PHE A 28 8.29 4.66 1.12
N ASN A 29 9.14 4.20 2.03
CA ASN A 29 9.80 5.08 3.01
C ASN A 29 10.76 6.01 2.26
N THR A 30 11.59 5.44 1.40
CA THR A 30 12.48 6.19 0.51
C THR A 30 11.68 7.13 -0.38
N LYS A 31 10.56 6.67 -0.95
CA LYS A 31 9.67 7.52 -1.75
C LYS A 31 9.12 8.71 -0.96
N CYS A 32 8.69 8.49 0.27
CA CYS A 32 8.16 9.54 1.15
C CYS A 32 9.22 10.61 1.42
N GLN A 33 10.44 10.20 1.76
CA GLN A 33 11.56 11.12 1.98
C GLN A 33 11.92 11.93 0.73
N CYS A 34 11.97 11.30 -0.45
CA CYS A 34 12.16 12.03 -1.71
C CYS A 34 11.10 13.12 -1.91
N GLN A 35 9.83 12.85 -1.59
CA GLN A 35 8.76 13.85 -1.70
C GLN A 35 8.91 14.97 -0.67
N ILE A 36 9.28 14.65 0.57
CA ILE A 36 9.55 15.65 1.64
C ILE A 36 10.69 16.59 1.23
N LEU A 37 11.74 16.04 0.59
CA LEU A 37 12.88 16.82 0.08
C LEU A 37 12.56 17.60 -1.21
N GLY A 38 11.40 17.39 -1.82
CA GLY A 38 11.00 18.05 -3.06
C GLY A 38 11.60 17.44 -4.33
N GLU A 39 12.19 16.24 -4.25
CA GLU A 39 12.80 15.53 -5.39
C GLU A 39 11.76 14.95 -6.36
N GLY A 40 10.49 14.90 -5.96
CA GLY A 40 9.43 14.41 -6.83
C GLY A 40 8.04 14.49 -6.21
N ILE A 41 7.05 14.05 -6.98
CA ILE A 41 5.65 13.96 -6.58
C ILE A 41 5.09 12.58 -6.89
N GLY A 42 4.02 12.19 -6.23
CA GLY A 42 3.29 10.97 -6.56
C GLY A 42 2.47 10.42 -5.41
N PHE A 43 1.88 9.26 -5.61
CA PHE A 43 1.03 8.62 -4.61
C PHE A 43 1.83 7.95 -3.48
N LEU A 44 1.36 8.12 -2.24
CA LEU A 44 1.79 7.42 -1.04
C LEU A 44 0.56 6.79 -0.36
N PRO A 45 0.69 5.63 0.32
CA PRO A 45 -0.34 5.13 1.23
C PRO A 45 -0.63 6.16 2.32
N GLU A 46 -1.91 6.38 2.63
CA GLU A 46 -2.32 7.43 3.57
C GLU A 46 -1.63 7.31 4.93
N HIS A 47 -1.63 6.11 5.52
CA HIS A 47 -1.00 5.84 6.82
C HIS A 47 0.50 6.15 6.86
N MET A 48 1.21 6.13 5.72
CA MET A 48 2.64 6.48 5.64
C MET A 48 2.87 7.98 5.46
N ALA A 49 1.91 8.69 4.88
CA ALA A 49 2.02 10.13 4.63
C ALA A 49 1.44 10.98 5.77
N ARG A 50 0.57 10.40 6.62
CA ARG A 50 -0.21 11.11 7.65
C ARG A 50 0.64 12.02 8.51
N GLU A 51 1.69 11.49 9.15
CA GLU A 51 2.57 12.26 10.03
C GLU A 51 3.25 13.43 9.31
N ALA A 52 3.73 13.21 8.08
CA ALA A 52 4.40 14.24 7.29
C ALA A 52 3.43 15.33 6.80
N VAL A 53 2.17 14.98 6.52
CA VAL A 53 1.12 15.94 6.18
C VAL A 53 0.72 16.77 7.41
N GLU A 54 0.53 16.13 8.56
CA GLU A 54 0.22 16.80 9.82
C GLU A 54 1.33 17.75 10.27
N ALA A 55 2.59 17.38 10.03
CA ALA A 55 3.76 18.23 10.27
C ALA A 55 3.95 19.34 9.22
N GLY A 56 3.12 19.40 8.16
CA GLY A 56 3.22 20.39 7.09
C GLY A 56 4.39 20.18 6.12
N LEU A 57 5.07 19.03 6.18
CA LEU A 57 6.15 18.67 5.26
C LEU A 57 5.64 18.21 3.90
N LEU A 58 4.47 17.58 3.89
CA LEU A 58 3.77 17.16 2.67
C LEU A 58 2.41 17.82 2.57
N VAL A 59 1.90 17.90 1.34
CA VAL A 59 0.56 18.44 1.08
C VAL A 59 -0.17 17.58 0.06
N THR A 60 -1.39 17.18 0.39
CA THR A 60 -2.23 16.38 -0.51
C THR A 60 -2.74 17.22 -1.67
N ARG A 61 -2.83 16.60 -2.86
CA ARG A 61 -3.39 17.22 -4.07
C ARG A 61 -4.52 16.36 -4.62
N ARG A 62 -5.62 17.01 -4.99
CA ARG A 62 -6.69 16.37 -5.77
C ARG A 62 -6.25 16.30 -7.22
N ILE A 63 -6.52 15.17 -7.86
CA ILE A 63 -6.20 14.93 -9.26
C ILE A 63 -7.47 14.64 -10.04
N ASN A 64 -7.47 14.96 -11.34
CA ASN A 64 -8.65 14.80 -12.19
C ASN A 64 -9.09 13.33 -12.34
N ASN A 65 -8.12 12.41 -12.38
CA ASN A 65 -8.35 10.97 -12.52
C ASN A 65 -7.79 10.23 -11.29
N PRO A 66 -8.54 10.15 -10.17
CA PRO A 66 -8.09 9.47 -8.97
C PRO A 66 -7.92 7.96 -9.20
N ARG A 67 -6.92 7.39 -8.53
CA ARG A 67 -6.76 5.93 -8.46
C ARG A 67 -7.81 5.36 -7.51
N GLN A 68 -8.36 4.18 -7.85
CA GLN A 68 -9.22 3.44 -6.93
C GLN A 68 -8.43 2.97 -5.70
N ASP A 69 -9.08 3.01 -4.53
CA ASP A 69 -8.52 2.51 -3.30
C ASP A 69 -8.17 1.02 -3.41
N SER A 70 -6.99 0.68 -2.89
CA SER A 70 -6.50 -0.70 -2.92
C SER A 70 -6.90 -1.39 -1.62
N ARG A 71 -7.78 -2.40 -1.72
CA ARG A 71 -8.25 -3.17 -0.55
C ARG A 71 -7.10 -4.00 0.05
N MET A 72 -7.06 -4.09 1.37
CA MET A 72 -6.21 -5.05 2.07
C MET A 72 -6.83 -6.45 1.95
N LEU A 73 -6.02 -7.45 1.61
CA LEU A 73 -6.47 -8.83 1.41
C LEU A 73 -5.65 -9.77 2.30
N LEU A 74 -6.33 -10.71 2.95
CA LEU A 74 -5.69 -11.83 3.63
C LEU A 74 -5.57 -13.00 2.66
N ALA A 75 -4.35 -13.32 2.24
CA ALA A 75 -4.08 -14.45 1.36
C ALA A 75 -3.61 -15.68 2.17
N THR A 76 -4.20 -16.83 1.87
CA THR A 76 -3.78 -18.13 2.44
C THR A 76 -3.70 -19.17 1.32
N GLN A 77 -2.76 -20.11 1.40
CA GLN A 77 -2.78 -21.25 0.47
C GLN A 77 -4.10 -22.00 0.57
N HIS A 78 -4.66 -22.42 -0.56
CA HIS A 78 -5.97 -23.09 -0.60
C HIS A 78 -5.99 -24.36 0.26
N ALA A 79 -4.90 -25.14 0.26
CA ALA A 79 -4.77 -26.35 1.06
C ALA A 79 -4.54 -26.10 2.56
N ALA A 80 -4.24 -24.87 2.97
CA ALA A 80 -3.98 -24.54 4.37
C ALA A 80 -5.29 -24.36 5.15
N THR A 81 -5.85 -25.47 5.64
CA THR A 81 -7.09 -25.52 6.42
C THR A 81 -6.86 -25.86 7.90
N GLY A 82 -5.60 -25.88 8.35
CA GLY A 82 -5.23 -26.20 9.73
C GLY A 82 -5.79 -25.21 10.76
N LEU A 83 -5.77 -25.64 12.03
CA LEU A 83 -6.32 -24.87 13.15
C LEU A 83 -5.75 -23.44 13.23
N VAL A 84 -4.44 -23.28 13.00
CA VAL A 84 -3.78 -21.98 13.03
C VAL A 84 -4.32 -21.06 11.93
N THR A 85 -4.45 -21.54 10.69
CA THR A 85 -4.97 -20.74 9.58
C THR A 85 -6.42 -20.33 9.83
N ARG A 86 -7.24 -21.24 10.37
CA ARG A 86 -8.62 -20.92 10.75
C ARG A 86 -8.66 -19.85 11.85
N TRP A 87 -7.82 -19.98 12.87
CA TRP A 87 -7.74 -19.00 13.95
C TRP A 87 -7.32 -17.63 13.43
N ILE A 88 -6.29 -17.53 12.58
CA ILE A 88 -5.86 -16.26 11.98
C ILE A 88 -7.00 -15.62 11.17
N LYS A 89 -7.71 -16.39 10.35
CA LYS A 89 -8.88 -15.88 9.60
C LYS A 89 -9.95 -15.31 10.52
N GLN A 90 -10.22 -15.96 11.65
CA GLN A 90 -11.16 -15.46 12.65
C GLN A 90 -10.67 -14.17 13.30
N GLN A 91 -9.37 -14.00 13.52
CA GLN A 91 -8.82 -12.77 14.09
C GLN A 91 -8.91 -11.56 13.13
N PHE A 92 -9.01 -11.78 11.83
CA PHE A 92 -9.27 -10.74 10.82
C PHE A 92 -10.77 -10.60 10.46
N ALA A 93 -11.67 -11.34 11.12
CA ALA A 93 -13.11 -11.13 11.01
C ALA A 93 -13.53 -9.87 11.80
N PRO A 94 -14.75 -9.31 11.61
CA PRO A 94 -15.18 -8.05 12.26
C PRO A 94 -14.93 -7.98 13.77
N ASP A 95 -15.13 -9.09 14.49
CA ASP A 95 -14.97 -9.18 15.95
C ASP A 95 -13.59 -9.68 16.40
N GLY A 96 -12.66 -9.86 15.46
CA GLY A 96 -11.32 -10.39 15.73
C GLY A 96 -10.35 -9.32 16.22
N VAL A 97 -9.39 -9.73 17.06
CA VAL A 97 -8.44 -8.78 17.69
C VAL A 97 -7.54 -8.09 16.65
N LEU A 98 -7.14 -8.82 15.60
CA LEU A 98 -6.28 -8.25 14.55
C LEU A 98 -7.01 -7.21 13.71
N THR A 99 -8.32 -7.32 13.54
CA THR A 99 -9.14 -6.30 12.85
C THR A 99 -9.05 -4.95 13.57
N GLY A 100 -9.10 -4.94 14.91
CA GLY A 100 -8.93 -3.73 15.70
C GLY A 100 -7.54 -3.11 15.54
N ILE A 101 -6.50 -3.95 15.61
CA ILE A 101 -5.09 -3.53 15.49
C ILE A 101 -4.81 -2.92 14.11
N TYR A 102 -5.32 -3.53 13.04
CA TYR A 102 -5.11 -3.08 11.67
C TYR A 102 -6.21 -2.15 11.16
N SER A 103 -7.02 -1.59 12.06
CA SER A 103 -8.21 -0.83 11.68
C SER A 103 -7.91 0.47 10.90
N ASP A 104 -6.67 0.97 10.98
CA ASP A 104 -6.17 2.10 10.18
C ASP A 104 -5.76 1.72 8.76
N LEU A 105 -5.50 0.44 8.51
CA LEU A 105 -5.13 -0.11 7.20
C LEU A 105 -6.31 -0.77 6.49
N LEU A 106 -7.34 -1.16 7.25
CA LEU A 106 -8.58 -1.70 6.73
C LEU A 106 -9.41 -0.54 6.16
N TRP A 107 -9.59 -0.56 4.85
CA TRP A 107 -10.48 0.36 4.16
C TRP A 107 -11.89 0.29 4.79
N ARG A 108 -12.47 1.44 5.13
CA ARG A 108 -13.81 1.57 5.71
C ARG A 108 -14.71 2.23 4.67
N ASP A 109 -15.88 1.62 4.41
CA ASP A 109 -16.98 2.23 3.64
C ASP A 109 -17.44 3.54 4.31
#